data_AF-A0A1J5E7A5-F1
#
_entry.id   AF-A0A1J5E7A5-F1
#
_cell.length_a   1.000
_cell.length_b   1.000
_cell.length_c   1.000
_cell.angle_alpha   90.00
_cell.angle_beta   90.00
_cell.angle_gamma   90.00
#
_symmetry.space_group_name_H-M   'P 1'
#
loop_
_entity.id
_entity.type
_entity.pdbx_description
1 polymer ?
#
loop_
_entity_poly.entity_id
_entity_poly.type
_entity_poly.pdbx_seq_one_letter_code
_entity_poly.pdbx_strand_id
1 'polypeptide(L)' 'MYTAIINGDDKLIYDLFSQFVQLYDLKEDPGEKTNLFASQPAAYARLSRLLDAYMAFRACKRRYHLTER' A
#
# COMPACT_ATOMS: atom_id res chain seq x y z
N MET A 1 8.62 -9.37 0.46
CA MET A 1 7.32 -9.51 -0.24
C MET A 1 6.79 -8.10 -0.29
N TYR A 2 6.61 -7.55 -1.48
CA TYR A 2 6.17 -6.17 -1.63
C TYR A 2 4.65 -6.13 -1.82
N THR A 3 4.00 -5.17 -1.18
CA THR A 3 2.63 -4.81 -1.51
C THR A 3 2.57 -3.34 -1.86
N ALA A 4 1.80 -3.01 -2.89
CA ALA A 4 1.58 -1.64 -3.29
C ALA A 4 0.08 -1.35 -3.40
N ILE A 5 -0.28 -0.11 -3.13
CA ILE A 5 -1.61 0.44 -3.40
C ILE A 5 -1.46 1.78 -4.10
N ILE A 6 -2.33 2.03 -5.08
CA ILE A 6 -2.45 3.30 -5.78
C ILE A 6 -3.84 3.83 -5.48
N ASN A 7 -3.94 5.10 -5.11
CA ASN A 7 -5.22 5.77 -4.92
C ASN A 7 -5.17 7.23 -5.36
N GLY A 8 -5.74 7.51 -6.53
CA GLY A 8 -5.57 8.79 -7.20
C GLY A 8 -4.13 8.92 -7.70
N ASP A 9 -3.51 10.04 -7.37
CA ASP A 9 -2.13 10.35 -7.76
C ASP A 9 -1.11 9.71 -6.81
N ASP A 10 -1.51 9.24 -5.62
CA ASP A 10 -0.58 8.69 -4.65
C ASP A 10 -0.36 7.18 -4.83
N LYS A 11 0.89 6.75 -4.66
CA LYS A 11 1.30 5.34 -4.58
C LYS A 11 2.05 5.06 -3.29
N LEU A 12 1.62 4.04 -2.56
CA LEU A 12 2.32 3.52 -1.38
C LEU A 12 2.88 2.14 -1.70
N ILE A 13 4.17 1.94 -1.42
CA ILE A 13 4.84 0.64 -1.46
C ILE A 13 5.27 0.29 -0.04
N TYR A 14 4.92 -0.93 0.38
CA TYR A 14 5.30 -1.49 1.67
C TYR A 14 6.09 -2.79 1.47
N ASP A 15 7.32 -2.82 1.97
CA ASP A 15 8.10 -4.04 2.08
C ASP A 15 7.79 -4.73 3.41
N LEU A 16 7.14 -5.89 3.33
CA LEU A 16 6.73 -6.65 4.51
C LEU A 16 7.91 -7.24 5.30
N PHE A 17 9.11 -7.35 4.70
CA PHE A 17 10.27 -7.92 5.41
C PHE A 17 11.10 -6.84 6.11
N SER A 18 11.44 -5.78 5.38
CA SER A 18 12.28 -4.70 5.91
C SER A 18 11.48 -3.62 6.65
N GLN A 19 10.15 -3.67 6.60
CA GLN A 19 9.25 -2.59 7.03
C GLN A 19 9.56 -1.25 6.34
N PHE A 20 10.26 -1.31 5.20
CA PHE A 20 10.58 -0.13 4.43
C PHE A 20 9.33 0.38 3.70
N VAL A 21 9.11 1.69 3.79
CA VAL A 21 7.94 2.36 3.25
C VAL A 21 8.37 3.41 2.24
N GLN A 22 7.74 3.38 1.08
CA GLN A 22 7.91 4.39 0.05
C GLN A 22 6.56 4.97 -0.33
N LEU A 23 6.49 6.29 -0.40
CA LEU A 23 5.31 7.03 -0.84
C LEU A 23 5.71 7.92 -2.01
N TYR A 24 4.93 7.90 -3.08
CA TYR A 24 5.18 8.67 -4.29
C TYR A 24 3.91 9.40 -4.72
N ASP A 25 4.08 10.62 -5.20
CA ASP A 25 3.08 11.35 -5.96
C ASP A 25 3.36 11.08 -7.45
N LEU A 26 2.52 10.28 -8.09
CA LEU A 26 2.68 9.85 -9.48
C LEU A 26 2.33 10.96 -10.48
N LYS A 27 1.65 12.02 -10.06
CA LYS A 27 1.32 13.14 -10.93
C LYS A 27 2.51 14.07 -11.07
N GLU A 28 3.14 14.41 -9.95
CA GLU A 28 4.32 15.29 -9.92
C GLU A 28 5.62 14.52 -10.18
N ASP A 29 5.69 13.25 -9.79
CA ASP A 29 6.85 12.37 -9.97
C ASP A 29 6.46 10.97 -10.52
N PRO A 30 6.09 10.88 -11.82
CA PRO A 30 5.76 9.61 -12.47
C PRO A 30 6.91 8.59 -12.47
N GLY A 31 8.15 9.07 -12.24
CA GLY A 31 9.35 8.24 -12.21
C GLY A 31 9.68 7.68 -10.82
N GLU A 32 8.87 7.97 -9.80
CA GLU A 32 9.06 7.46 -8.42
C GLU A 32 10.47 7.78 -7.87
N LYS A 33 11.01 8.95 -8.20
CA LYS A 33 12.37 9.37 -7.84
C LYS A 33 12.46 9.86 -6.40
N THR A 34 11.39 10.42 -5.87
CA THR A 34 11.36 11.12 -4.59
C THR A 34 10.45 10.39 -3.61
N ASN A 35 11.04 9.78 -2.58
CA ASN A 35 10.24 9.18 -1.51
C ASN A 35 9.68 10.26 -0.57
N LEU A 36 8.36 10.42 -0.57
CA LEU A 36 7.60 11.42 0.18
C LEU A 36 7.11 10.91 1.54
N PHE A 37 7.49 9.70 1.96
CA PHE A 37 6.97 9.07 3.18
C PHE A 37 7.10 9.96 4.43
N ALA A 38 8.28 10.57 4.63
CA ALA A 38 8.54 11.43 5.78
C ALA A 38 7.90 12.82 5.68
N SER A 39 7.67 13.31 4.46
CA SER A 39 7.16 14.67 4.21
C SER A 39 5.64 14.73 4.05
N GLN A 40 4.97 13.60 3.80
CA GLN A 40 3.52 13.54 3.58
C GLN A 40 2.81 12.51 4.50
N PRO A 41 2.80 12.73 5.83
CA PRO A 41 2.21 11.78 6.78
C PRO A 41 0.69 11.59 6.59
N ALA A 42 -0.02 12.61 6.10
CA ALA A 42 -1.46 12.52 5.83
C ALA A 42 -1.77 11.56 4.66
N ALA A 43 -1.00 11.65 3.57
CA ALA A 43 -1.13 10.75 2.43
C ALA A 43 -0.77 9.32 2.83
N TYR A 44 0.31 9.13 3.59
CA TYR A 44 0.66 7.82 4.16
C TYR A 44 -0.48 7.23 4.99
N ALA A 45 -1.04 7.97 5.95
CA ALA A 45 -2.12 7.49 6.82
C ALA A 45 -3.39 7.10 6.03
N ARG A 46 -3.66 7.79 4.92
CA ARG A 46 -4.78 7.49 4.02
C ARG A 46 -4.54 6.17 3.28
N LEU A 47 -3.38 6.02 2.63
CA LEU A 47 -3.08 4.83 1.84
C LEU A 47 -2.83 3.60 2.72
N SER A 48 -2.25 3.75 3.91
CA SER A 48 -2.03 2.64 4.83
C SER A 48 -3.34 2.00 5.28
N ARG A 49 -4.34 2.81 5.63
CA ARG A 49 -5.70 2.30 5.98
C ARG A 49 -6.34 1.54 4.82
N LEU A 50 -6.20 2.05 3.59
CA LEU A 50 -6.72 1.37 2.40
C LEU A 50 -6.00 0.04 2.15
N LEU A 51 -4.68 0.03 2.33
CA LEU A 51 -3.88 -1.18 2.21
C LEU A 51 -4.26 -2.23 3.26
N ASP A 52 -4.41 -1.83 4.52
CA ASP A 52 -4.82 -2.70 5.61
C ASP A 52 -6.20 -3.32 5.35
N ALA A 53 -7.17 -2.50 4.93
CA ALA A 53 -8.51 -2.96 4.58
C ALA A 53 -8.47 -3.99 3.43
N TYR A 54 -7.66 -3.74 2.39
CA TYR A 54 -7.49 -4.67 1.29
C TYR A 54 -6.84 -5.99 1.72
N MET A 55 -5.82 -5.93 2.57
CA MET A 55 -5.14 -7.11 3.10
C MET A 55 -6.07 -7.95 3.99
N ALA A 56 -6.86 -7.31 4.84
CA ALA A 56 -7.88 -7.97 5.65
C ALA A 56 -8.94 -8.67 4.77
N PHE A 57 -9.43 -7.98 3.74
CA PHE A 57 -10.37 -8.56 2.77
C PHE A 57 -9.78 -9.78 2.04
N ARG A 58 -8.52 -9.69 1.57
CA ARG A 58 -7.83 -10.82 0.92
C ARG A 58 -7.59 -12.00 1.87
N ALA A 59 -7.25 -11.74 3.13
CA ALA A 59 -7.10 -12.79 4.13
C ALA A 59 -8.43 -13.52 4.37
N CYS A 60 -9.52 -12.76 4.47
CA CYS A 60 -10.87 -13.29 4.62
C CYS A 60 -11.26 -14.21 3.44
N LYS A 61 -11.12 -13.74 2.19
CA LYS A 61 -11.43 -14.54 0.99
C LYS A 61 -10.61 -15.84 0.88
N ARG A 62 -9.32 -15.80 1.22
CA ARG A 62 -8.48 -17.02 1.21
C ARG A 62 -8.97 -18.07 2.19
N ARG A 63 -9.58 -17.66 3.30
CA ARG A 63 -10.11 -18.57 4.32
C ARG A 63 -11.38 -19.28 3.86
N TYR A 64 -12.25 -18.60 3.12
CA TYR A 64 -13.50 -19.18 2.61
C TYR A 64 -13.28 -20.22 1.50
N HIS A 65 -12.27 -20.08 0.64
CA HIS A 65 -11.96 -21.08 -0.40
C HIS A 65 -11.36 -22.40 0.15
N LEU A 66 -10.98 -22.45 1.43
CA LEU A 66 -10.42 -23.67 2.04
C LEU A 66 -11.46 -24.52 2.78
N THR A 67 -12.69 -24.00 2.95
CA THR A 67 -13.76 -24.67 3.71
C THR A 67 -14.84 -25.29 2.82
N GLU A 68 -14.76 -25.15 1.49
CA GLU A 68 -15.72 -25.71 0.52
C GLU A 68 -15.17 -26.96 -0.20
N ARG A 69 -14.62 -27.93 0.55
CA ARG A 69 -14.22 -29.23 0.00
C ARG A 69 -14.84 -30.38 0.77
#